data_AF-A0A1R3WHD6-F1
#
_entry.id   AF-A0A1R3WHD6-F1
#
_cell.length_a   1.000
_cell.length_b   1.000
_cell.length_c   1.000
_cell.angle_alpha   90.00
_cell.angle_beta   90.00
_cell.angle_gamma   90.00
#
_symmetry.space_group_name_H-M   'P 1'
#
loop_
_entity.id
_entity.type
_entity.pdbx_description
1 polymer ?
#
loop_
_entity_poly.entity_id
_entity_poly.type
_entity_poly.pdbx_seq_one_letter_code
_entity_poly.pdbx_strand_id
1 'polypeptide(L)'
;MTIDFVALDLETANRSPSSACAIGAVRVRDGVIVEEFHTLIQPPEEHKEFESVNVRIHGITARDVDDAPLWPQVYSDLRAFIGDDTVVGHNAAYDISVLLNSCGAYDIGLPALSVVCTLQLSRAALHLPSYSLPWVAEHLELPSFEHHNPLADARTSALVLIALATRATASSLDELLKRLTVAPTGTWTERDDALFHGLTAEPDAIVGTGFAGEIVCFTGALKQMVRSRARELVVEQGGTWQDGVTRTTTILVTGDFDDRTFRPGAAFTSKLARAFLQVERGQALEILTEDAFVTRMSIGEEELRAKISAGGGRSKVPEWVITQAASGESSDDFWTWYRAALAHPTGPARGDEPCVWCGSSVPAKAHWVHRERHVCGVHCNERLKRGARRAWEREGIAVPVAPPVEWS
;
A
#
# COMPACT_ATOMS: atom_id res chain seq x y z
N MET A 1 1.05 30.16 -13.22
CA MET A 1 -0.19 29.38 -13.10
C MET A 1 -0.01 28.60 -11.82
N THR A 2 -0.46 29.09 -10.68
CA THR A 2 0.14 28.65 -9.40
C THR A 2 -0.59 27.44 -8.84
N ILE A 3 -0.25 26.26 -9.37
CA ILE A 3 -0.44 24.98 -8.69
C ILE A 3 0.73 24.85 -7.73
N ASP A 4 0.56 25.43 -6.54
CA ASP A 4 1.59 25.53 -5.51
C ASP A 4 1.09 24.84 -4.24
N PHE A 5 1.89 23.91 -3.71
CA PHE A 5 1.58 23.14 -2.51
C PHE A 5 2.83 22.39 -2.02
N VAL A 6 2.72 21.77 -0.85
CA VAL A 6 3.68 20.76 -0.37
C VAL A 6 2.94 19.44 -0.23
N ALA A 7 3.40 18.40 -0.92
CA ALA A 7 2.92 17.04 -0.66
C ALA A 7 3.82 16.38 0.39
N LEU A 8 3.25 15.61 1.30
CA LEU A 8 3.99 14.82 2.27
C LEU A 8 3.39 13.43 2.45
N ASP A 9 4.21 12.56 3.01
CA ASP A 9 3.85 11.19 3.40
C ASP A 9 4.72 10.80 4.61
N LEU A 10 4.09 10.15 5.60
CA LEU A 10 4.70 9.77 6.87
C LEU A 10 4.66 8.25 7.06
N GLU A 11 5.79 7.68 7.49
CA GLU A 11 5.85 6.29 7.93
C GLU A 11 5.92 6.23 9.46
N THR A 12 5.35 5.18 10.06
CA THR A 12 5.35 4.97 11.50
C THR A 12 6.09 3.69 11.88
N ALA A 13 6.88 3.74 12.95
CA ALA A 13 7.59 2.58 13.49
C ALA A 13 6.64 1.47 13.94
N ASN A 14 5.47 1.86 14.42
CA ASN A 14 4.40 0.98 14.88
C ASN A 14 3.03 1.63 14.64
N ARG A 15 2.00 0.98 15.17
CA ARG A 15 0.61 1.42 15.14
C ARG A 15 0.30 2.78 15.78
N SER A 16 1.17 3.29 16.65
CA SER A 16 0.97 4.57 17.33
C SER A 16 1.20 5.70 16.33
N PRO A 17 0.25 6.64 16.16
CA PRO A 17 0.47 7.83 15.35
C PRO A 17 1.58 8.74 15.90
N SER A 18 1.97 8.59 17.17
CA SER A 18 3.12 9.30 17.75
C SER A 18 4.47 8.64 17.43
N SER A 19 4.47 7.55 16.65
CA SER A 19 5.67 6.76 16.33
C SER A 19 6.28 7.08 14.96
N ALA A 20 6.08 8.29 14.45
CA ALA A 20 6.66 8.73 13.17
C ALA A 20 8.15 8.34 13.10
N CYS A 21 8.53 7.62 12.05
CA CYS A 21 9.87 7.06 11.88
C CYS A 21 10.55 7.50 10.59
N ALA A 22 9.80 8.03 9.63
CA ALA A 22 10.32 8.74 8.47
C ALA A 22 9.25 9.67 7.90
N ILE A 23 9.73 10.70 7.21
CA ILE A 23 8.89 11.63 6.46
C ILE A 23 9.53 11.93 5.12
N GLY A 24 8.69 12.02 4.10
CA GLY A 24 9.01 12.57 2.80
C GLY A 24 8.08 13.73 2.50
N ALA A 25 8.63 14.80 1.95
CA ALA A 25 7.86 15.93 1.48
C ALA A 25 8.46 16.50 0.18
N VAL A 26 7.60 16.99 -0.70
CA VAL A 26 8.00 17.63 -1.96
C VAL A 26 7.26 18.95 -2.11
N ARG A 27 8.00 19.99 -2.50
CA ARG A 27 7.44 21.30 -2.81
C ARG A 27 7.14 21.39 -4.29
N VAL A 28 5.93 21.83 -4.60
CA VAL A 28 5.49 22.11 -5.96
C VAL A 28 5.30 23.61 -6.15
N ARG A 29 5.81 24.12 -7.26
CA ARG A 29 5.58 25.50 -7.73
C ARG A 29 5.25 25.49 -9.21
N ASP A 30 4.20 26.20 -9.59
CA ASP A 30 3.66 26.25 -10.95
C ASP A 30 3.48 24.83 -11.57
N GLY A 31 3.07 23.85 -10.75
CA GLY A 31 2.89 22.46 -11.17
C GLY A 31 4.17 21.68 -11.42
N VAL A 32 5.32 22.18 -10.99
CA VAL A 32 6.63 21.51 -11.09
C VAL A 32 7.19 21.26 -9.69
N ILE A 33 7.75 20.07 -9.47
CA ILE A 33 8.47 19.77 -8.23
C ILE A 33 9.78 20.56 -8.23
N VAL A 34 9.98 21.41 -7.22
CA VAL A 34 11.14 22.32 -7.14
C VAL A 34 12.07 22.01 -5.97
N GLU A 35 11.59 21.29 -4.96
CA GLU A 35 12.36 20.99 -3.75
C GLU A 35 11.85 19.70 -3.12
N GLU A 36 12.74 18.98 -2.45
CA GLU A 36 12.45 17.73 -1.77
C GLU A 36 13.04 17.76 -0.36
N PHE A 37 12.28 17.24 0.59
CA PHE A 37 12.66 17.10 1.99
C PHE A 37 12.42 15.64 2.39
N HIS A 38 13.42 15.02 3.01
CA HIS A 38 13.28 13.65 3.51
C HIS A 38 14.19 13.47 4.71
N THR A 39 13.64 12.87 5.77
CA THR A 39 14.43 12.48 6.94
C THR A 39 13.83 11.27 7.62
N LEU A 40 14.70 10.45 8.18
CA LEU A 40 14.31 9.51 9.23
C LEU A 40 14.02 10.28 10.52
N ILE A 41 13.21 9.68 11.37
CA ILE A 41 12.77 10.25 12.64
C ILE A 41 13.01 9.18 13.70
N GLN A 42 13.65 9.55 14.81
CA GLN A 42 13.67 8.71 16.00
C GLN A 42 12.34 8.91 16.76
N PRO A 43 11.49 7.87 16.88
CA PRO A 43 10.27 7.98 17.67
C PRO A 43 10.58 8.26 19.16
N PRO A 44 9.67 8.89 19.91
CA PRO A 44 9.84 9.08 21.36
C PRO A 44 10.00 7.74 22.07
N GLU A 45 10.63 7.75 23.25
CA GLU A 45 10.98 6.56 24.01
C GLU A 45 9.76 5.65 24.28
N GLU A 46 8.59 6.24 24.53
CA GLU A 46 7.30 5.57 24.76
C GLU A 46 6.79 4.83 23.52
N HIS A 47 7.25 5.21 22.32
CA HIS A 47 6.79 4.69 21.04
C HIS A 47 7.93 4.19 20.14
N LYS A 48 9.11 3.90 20.71
CA LYS A 48 10.31 3.52 19.96
C LYS A 48 10.32 2.10 19.39
N GLU A 49 9.33 1.28 19.75
CA GLU A 49 9.28 -0.11 19.32
C GLU A 49 8.94 -0.21 17.83
N PHE A 50 9.72 -0.99 17.08
CA PHE A 50 9.44 -1.25 15.67
C PHE A 50 8.66 -2.54 15.48
N GLU A 51 7.52 -2.42 14.84
CA GLU A 51 6.59 -3.50 14.62
C GLU A 51 6.87 -4.23 13.30
N SER A 52 6.88 -5.57 13.33
CA SER A 52 7.32 -6.38 12.18
C SER A 52 6.47 -6.25 10.91
N VAL A 53 5.25 -5.71 11.01
CA VAL A 53 4.40 -5.41 9.85
C VAL A 53 4.81 -4.08 9.22
N ASN A 54 4.95 -3.01 10.00
CA ASN A 54 5.46 -1.71 9.56
C ASN A 54 6.83 -1.85 8.88
N VAL A 55 7.78 -2.50 9.55
CA VAL A 55 9.11 -2.80 8.99
C VAL A 55 9.02 -3.56 7.67
N ARG A 56 8.04 -4.46 7.50
CA ARG A 56 7.87 -5.23 6.25
C ARG A 56 7.29 -4.39 5.13
N ILE A 57 6.50 -3.37 5.47
CA ILE A 57 5.87 -2.44 4.55
C ILE A 57 6.92 -1.48 3.99
N HIS A 58 7.59 -0.71 4.85
CA HIS A 58 8.49 0.39 4.44
C HIS A 58 9.99 0.06 4.54
N GLY A 59 10.38 -1.07 5.15
CA GLY A 59 11.78 -1.50 5.27
C GLY A 59 12.59 -0.85 6.39
N ILE A 60 12.20 0.33 6.90
CA ILE A 60 12.85 1.04 8.02
C ILE A 60 12.82 0.19 9.31
N THR A 61 13.96 0.11 9.99
CA THR A 61 14.16 -0.60 11.26
C THR A 61 14.57 0.34 12.38
N ALA A 62 14.46 -0.12 13.64
CA ALA A 62 14.95 0.62 14.81
C ALA A 62 16.42 1.03 14.69
N ARG A 63 17.25 0.22 14.00
CA ARG A 63 18.66 0.53 13.78
C ARG A 63 18.87 1.70 12.83
N ASP A 64 17.98 1.87 11.85
CA ASP A 64 18.10 2.92 10.85
C ASP A 64 17.82 4.31 11.45
N VAL A 65 17.04 4.36 12.54
CA VAL A 65 16.62 5.60 13.21
C VAL A 65 17.37 5.90 14.52
N ASP A 66 18.36 5.09 14.91
CA ASP A 66 19.01 5.19 16.22
C ASP A 66 19.75 6.53 16.41
N ASP A 67 20.34 7.05 15.34
CA ASP A 67 21.01 8.36 15.27
C ASP A 67 20.16 9.43 14.55
N ALA A 68 18.88 9.15 14.26
CA ALA A 68 18.00 10.07 13.56
C ALA A 68 17.52 11.21 14.49
N PRO A 69 17.17 12.39 13.94
CA PRO A 69 16.61 13.48 14.74
C PRO A 69 15.28 13.09 15.39
N LEU A 70 15.04 13.62 16.59
CA LEU A 70 13.73 13.55 17.24
C LEU A 70 12.72 14.48 16.57
N TRP A 71 11.44 14.20 16.78
CA TRP A 71 10.34 14.97 16.18
C TRP A 71 10.45 16.50 16.32
N PRO A 72 10.85 17.09 17.48
CA PRO A 72 10.94 18.56 17.58
C PRO A 72 11.90 19.20 16.57
N GLN A 73 13.01 18.51 16.24
CA GLN A 73 13.98 19.00 15.27
C GLN A 73 13.41 18.88 13.86
N VAL A 74 12.85 17.70 13.53
CA VAL A 74 12.22 17.44 12.23
C VAL A 74 11.05 18.38 11.98
N TYR A 75 10.21 18.61 12.98
CA TYR A 75 9.04 19.48 12.87
C TYR A 75 9.43 20.95 12.64
N SER A 76 10.50 21.44 13.27
CA SER A 76 11.02 22.78 13.01
C SER A 76 11.41 22.96 11.54
N ASP A 77 12.17 22.01 10.99
CA ASP A 77 12.62 22.05 9.60
C ASP A 77 11.45 21.83 8.64
N LEU A 78 10.56 20.89 8.94
CA LEU A 78 9.35 20.62 8.18
C LEU A 78 8.42 21.83 8.16
N ARG A 79 8.25 22.55 9.27
CA ARG A 79 7.40 23.74 9.32
C ARG A 79 7.99 24.88 8.48
N ALA A 80 9.31 25.05 8.52
CA ALA A 80 10.01 25.99 7.64
C ALA A 80 9.85 25.59 6.16
N PHE A 81 9.89 24.28 5.87
CA PHE A 81 9.63 23.75 4.54
C PHE A 81 8.18 24.00 4.13
N ILE A 82 7.17 23.67 4.92
CA ILE A 82 5.76 23.86 4.56
C ILE A 82 5.43 25.36 4.38
N GLY A 83 5.92 26.22 5.28
CA GLY A 83 5.59 27.65 5.26
C GLY A 83 4.07 27.86 5.42
N ASP A 84 3.47 28.56 4.45
CA ASP A 84 2.03 28.80 4.36
C ASP A 84 1.36 27.98 3.25
N ASP A 85 2.09 27.03 2.63
CA ASP A 85 1.56 26.20 1.56
C ASP A 85 0.46 25.24 2.06
N THR A 86 -0.49 24.93 1.19
CA THR A 86 -1.41 23.81 1.41
C THR A 86 -0.63 22.49 1.43
N VAL A 87 -0.93 21.66 2.44
CA VAL A 87 -0.39 20.31 2.57
C VAL A 87 -1.25 19.34 1.76
N VAL A 88 -0.59 18.45 1.02
CA VAL A 88 -1.22 17.45 0.18
C VAL A 88 -0.75 16.06 0.60
N GLY A 89 -1.67 15.10 0.67
CA GLY A 89 -1.32 13.70 0.93
C GLY A 89 -2.28 12.75 0.22
N HIS A 90 -1.89 11.50 0.04
CA HIS A 90 -2.79 10.46 -0.43
C HIS A 90 -3.36 9.72 0.76
N ASN A 91 -4.67 9.84 0.98
CA ASN A 91 -5.29 9.52 2.27
C ASN A 91 -4.77 10.41 3.43
N ALA A 92 -4.62 11.71 3.16
CA ALA A 92 -3.98 12.71 4.03
C ALA A 92 -4.46 12.75 5.50
N ALA A 93 -5.65 12.23 5.82
CA ALA A 93 -6.09 12.10 7.22
C ALA A 93 -5.12 11.24 8.06
N TYR A 94 -4.47 10.24 7.44
CA TYR A 94 -3.43 9.44 8.06
C TYR A 94 -2.23 10.29 8.45
N ASP A 95 -1.60 10.92 7.47
CA ASP A 95 -0.35 11.67 7.67
C ASP A 95 -0.54 12.83 8.65
N ILE A 96 -1.68 13.51 8.54
CA ILE A 96 -2.01 14.61 9.45
C ILE A 96 -2.24 14.09 10.87
N SER A 97 -2.86 12.92 11.05
CA SER A 97 -2.97 12.30 12.37
C SER A 97 -1.59 12.02 12.97
N VAL A 98 -0.67 11.44 12.19
CA VAL A 98 0.70 11.14 12.62
C VAL A 98 1.43 12.43 13.00
N LEU A 99 1.32 13.48 12.18
CA LEU A 99 1.92 14.78 12.42
C LEU A 99 1.40 15.41 13.73
N LEU A 100 0.07 15.47 13.92
CA LEU A 100 -0.54 16.09 15.09
C LEU A 100 -0.22 15.33 16.38
N ASN A 101 -0.26 14.00 16.37
CA ASN A 101 0.07 13.17 17.52
C ASN A 101 1.56 13.24 17.87
N SER A 102 2.43 13.28 16.86
CA SER A 102 3.86 13.49 17.07
C SER A 102 4.13 14.88 17.67
N CYS A 103 3.39 15.93 17.28
CA CYS A 103 3.47 17.22 17.97
C CYS A 103 2.98 17.14 19.42
N GLY A 104 1.86 16.46 19.65
CA GLY A 104 1.28 16.26 20.99
C GLY A 104 2.22 15.51 21.95
N ALA A 105 2.95 14.51 21.47
CA ALA A 105 3.92 13.74 22.27
C ALA A 105 5.09 14.58 22.81
N TYR A 106 5.32 15.77 22.25
CA TYR A 106 6.39 16.69 22.65
C TYR A 106 5.86 18.06 23.10
N ASP A 107 4.55 18.18 23.36
CA ASP A 107 3.88 19.44 23.73
C ASP A 107 4.15 20.59 22.76
N ILE A 108 4.27 20.28 21.46
CA ILE A 108 4.46 21.26 20.39
C ILE A 108 3.09 21.80 19.96
N GLY A 109 2.98 23.12 19.81
CA GLY A 109 1.76 23.77 19.34
C GLY A 109 1.28 23.22 17.99
N LEU A 110 -0.03 22.98 17.89
CA LEU A 110 -0.60 22.37 16.69
C LEU A 110 -0.56 23.35 15.52
N PRO A 111 -0.04 22.94 14.34
CA PRO A 111 0.01 23.83 13.20
C PRO A 111 -1.38 24.09 12.64
N ALA A 112 -1.60 25.33 12.23
CA ALA A 112 -2.72 25.63 11.35
C ALA A 112 -2.39 25.19 9.92
N LEU A 113 -2.98 24.07 9.49
CA LEU A 113 -2.73 23.48 8.16
C LEU A 113 -3.99 23.52 7.30
N SER A 114 -3.81 23.95 6.06
CA SER A 114 -4.75 23.68 4.97
C SER A 114 -4.37 22.34 4.35
N VAL A 115 -5.33 21.41 4.24
CA VAL A 115 -5.04 20.03 3.79
C VAL A 115 -5.92 19.64 2.60
N VAL A 116 -5.30 19.00 1.61
CA VAL A 116 -5.97 18.42 0.44
C VAL A 116 -5.58 16.95 0.29
N CYS A 117 -6.60 16.11 0.07
CA CYS A 117 -6.43 14.66 -0.04
C CYS A 117 -6.56 14.18 -1.49
N THR A 118 -5.49 13.65 -2.08
CA THR A 118 -5.49 13.19 -3.48
C THR A 118 -6.36 11.96 -3.70
N LEU A 119 -6.60 11.15 -2.67
CA LEU A 119 -7.59 10.06 -2.70
C LEU A 119 -9.00 10.62 -2.96
N GLN A 120 -9.39 11.68 -2.27
CA GLN A 120 -10.70 12.32 -2.46
C GLN A 120 -10.80 12.98 -3.84
N LEU A 121 -9.74 13.68 -4.27
CA LEU A 121 -9.67 14.23 -5.62
C LEU A 121 -9.79 13.15 -6.70
N SER A 122 -9.11 12.02 -6.52
CA SER A 122 -9.14 10.90 -7.47
C SER A 122 -10.52 10.29 -7.56
N ARG A 123 -11.23 10.12 -6.44
CA ARG A 123 -12.62 9.65 -6.43
C ARG A 123 -13.59 10.59 -7.12
N ALA A 124 -13.37 11.90 -6.99
CA ALA A 124 -14.20 12.89 -7.65
C ALA A 124 -13.94 12.96 -9.17
N ALA A 125 -12.69 12.73 -9.60
CA ALA A 125 -12.27 12.93 -10.98
C ALA A 125 -12.23 11.65 -11.84
N LEU A 126 -12.08 10.47 -11.23
CA LEU A 126 -11.82 9.21 -11.91
C LEU A 126 -12.87 8.16 -11.53
N HIS A 127 -12.95 7.10 -12.35
CA HIS A 127 -13.82 5.94 -12.09
C HIS A 127 -12.96 4.68 -12.11
N LEU A 128 -12.45 4.28 -10.94
CA LEU A 128 -11.49 3.19 -10.79
C LEU A 128 -12.01 2.07 -9.88
N PRO A 129 -11.56 0.82 -10.09
CA PRO A 129 -11.88 -0.30 -9.20
C PRO A 129 -11.22 -0.19 -7.81
N SER A 130 -10.09 0.51 -7.72
CA SER A 130 -9.38 0.87 -6.50
C SER A 130 -8.82 2.28 -6.64
N TYR A 131 -8.76 3.02 -5.53
CA TYR A 131 -8.15 4.34 -5.48
C TYR A 131 -6.86 4.39 -4.66
N SER A 132 -6.22 3.25 -4.42
CA SER A 132 -4.89 3.23 -3.79
C SER A 132 -3.86 3.98 -4.66
N LEU A 133 -2.83 4.53 -4.02
CA LEU A 133 -1.83 5.36 -4.70
C LEU A 133 -1.20 4.67 -5.93
N PRO A 134 -0.79 3.38 -5.87
CA PRO A 134 -0.26 2.69 -7.04
C PRO A 134 -1.29 2.55 -8.18
N TRP A 135 -2.55 2.25 -7.86
CA TRP A 135 -3.62 2.11 -8.86
C TRP A 135 -3.95 3.43 -9.55
N VAL A 136 -4.01 4.52 -8.78
CA VAL A 136 -4.23 5.87 -9.33
C VAL A 136 -3.05 6.28 -10.19
N ALA A 137 -1.81 6.05 -9.71
CA ALA A 137 -0.60 6.37 -10.46
C ALA A 137 -0.51 5.62 -11.79
N GLU A 138 -0.79 4.31 -11.79
CA GLU A 138 -0.85 3.50 -13.00
C GLU A 138 -1.91 4.00 -13.98
N HIS A 139 -3.13 4.29 -13.50
CA HIS A 139 -4.21 4.82 -14.35
C HIS A 139 -3.89 6.20 -14.95
N LEU A 140 -3.11 7.01 -14.22
CA LEU A 140 -2.65 8.32 -14.68
C LEU A 140 -1.36 8.23 -15.51
N GLU A 141 -0.86 7.03 -15.80
CA GLU A 141 0.38 6.77 -16.55
C GLU A 141 1.61 7.46 -15.92
N LEU A 142 1.63 7.55 -14.59
CA LEU A 142 2.75 8.13 -13.84
C LEU A 142 3.94 7.16 -13.76
N PRO A 143 5.17 7.66 -13.53
CA PRO A 143 6.34 6.81 -13.34
C PRO A 143 6.13 5.79 -12.22
N SER A 144 6.64 4.57 -12.42
CA SER A 144 6.70 3.57 -11.36
C SER A 144 7.53 4.06 -10.19
N PHE A 145 7.12 3.73 -8.97
CA PHE A 145 7.79 4.15 -7.74
C PHE A 145 7.87 2.98 -6.76
N GLU A 146 8.78 3.10 -5.81
CA GLU A 146 8.85 2.20 -4.67
C GLU A 146 7.79 2.62 -3.66
N HIS A 147 6.67 1.89 -3.63
CA HIS A 147 5.59 2.16 -2.69
C HIS A 147 6.03 1.87 -1.25
N HIS A 148 5.62 2.71 -0.30
CA HIS A 148 6.09 2.72 1.10
C HIS A 148 7.52 3.22 1.30
N ASN A 149 8.00 4.01 0.32
CA ASN A 149 9.08 4.95 0.54
C ASN A 149 8.43 6.34 0.67
N PRO A 150 8.57 7.04 1.81
CA PRO A 150 7.77 8.23 2.07
C PRO A 150 8.07 9.36 1.09
N LEU A 151 9.31 9.51 0.63
CA LEU A 151 9.62 10.51 -0.40
C LEU A 151 9.02 10.13 -1.76
N ALA A 152 9.04 8.84 -2.11
CA ALA A 152 8.45 8.36 -3.35
C ALA A 152 6.91 8.49 -3.34
N ASP A 153 6.27 8.23 -2.21
CA ASP A 153 4.82 8.31 -2.03
C ASP A 153 4.36 9.78 -2.00
N ALA A 154 5.10 10.67 -1.33
CA ALA A 154 4.89 12.12 -1.40
C ALA A 154 5.04 12.67 -2.83
N ARG A 155 6.08 12.23 -3.55
CA ARG A 155 6.30 12.61 -4.97
C ARG A 155 5.15 12.13 -5.84
N THR A 156 4.71 10.89 -5.67
CA THR A 156 3.61 10.31 -6.45
C THR A 156 2.31 11.04 -6.15
N SER A 157 2.02 11.34 -4.88
CA SER A 157 0.87 12.15 -4.48
C SER A 157 0.86 13.53 -5.14
N ALA A 158 2.01 14.21 -5.21
CA ALA A 158 2.13 15.47 -5.93
C ALA A 158 1.81 15.33 -7.42
N LEU A 159 2.38 14.31 -8.07
CA LEU A 159 2.14 14.05 -9.49
C LEU A 159 0.69 13.69 -9.79
N VAL A 160 0.01 12.94 -8.90
CA VAL A 160 -1.42 12.67 -9.00
C VAL A 160 -2.20 13.99 -9.02
N LEU A 161 -1.93 14.90 -8.07
CA LEU A 161 -2.63 16.19 -8.05
C LEU A 161 -2.38 17.00 -9.31
N ILE A 162 -1.12 17.10 -9.77
CA ILE A 162 -0.75 17.82 -10.99
C ILE A 162 -1.46 17.24 -12.23
N ALA A 163 -1.52 15.91 -12.33
CA ALA A 163 -2.21 15.23 -13.42
C ALA A 163 -3.73 15.47 -13.38
N LEU A 164 -4.35 15.43 -12.20
CA LEU A 164 -5.76 15.77 -12.03
C LEU A 164 -6.05 17.24 -12.34
N ALA A 165 -5.19 18.17 -11.91
CA ALA A 165 -5.28 19.59 -12.26
C ALA A 165 -5.24 19.81 -13.77
N THR A 166 -4.30 19.13 -14.45
CA THR A 166 -4.14 19.18 -15.90
C THR A 166 -5.39 18.65 -16.62
N ARG A 167 -5.88 17.46 -16.24
CA ARG A 167 -7.11 16.87 -16.80
C ARG A 167 -8.33 17.75 -16.58
N ALA A 168 -8.43 18.36 -15.39
CA ALA A 168 -9.51 19.27 -15.04
C ALA A 168 -9.36 20.66 -15.69
N THR A 169 -8.26 20.95 -16.39
CA THR A 169 -7.89 22.28 -16.91
C THR A 169 -7.96 23.38 -15.83
N ALA A 170 -7.58 23.04 -14.60
CA ALA A 170 -7.53 23.96 -13.47
C ALA A 170 -6.19 24.71 -13.45
N SER A 171 -6.25 26.02 -13.24
CA SER A 171 -5.09 26.92 -13.23
C SER A 171 -4.55 27.23 -11.82
N SER A 172 -5.26 26.77 -10.79
CA SER A 172 -4.91 26.89 -9.37
C SER A 172 -5.52 25.73 -8.56
N LEU A 173 -5.01 25.52 -7.35
CA LEU A 173 -5.52 24.48 -6.44
C LEU A 173 -6.98 24.74 -6.04
N ASP A 174 -7.32 25.98 -5.71
CA ASP A 174 -8.70 26.40 -5.40
C ASP A 174 -9.67 26.11 -6.55
N GLU A 175 -9.24 26.35 -7.78
CA GLU A 175 -10.05 26.06 -8.96
C GLU A 175 -10.27 24.56 -9.15
N LEU A 176 -9.23 23.75 -8.93
CA LEU A 176 -9.34 22.30 -8.98
C LEU A 176 -10.38 21.79 -7.97
N LEU A 177 -10.28 22.23 -6.71
CA LEU A 177 -11.20 21.84 -5.64
C LEU A 177 -12.65 22.23 -5.96
N LYS A 178 -12.86 23.45 -6.46
CA LYS A 178 -14.19 23.92 -6.90
C LYS A 178 -14.75 23.09 -8.05
N ARG A 179 -13.94 22.78 -9.06
CA ARG A 179 -14.37 22.01 -10.24
C ARG A 179 -14.71 20.57 -9.90
N LEU A 180 -13.98 19.97 -8.97
CA LEU A 180 -14.24 18.60 -8.52
C LEU A 180 -15.24 18.52 -7.35
N THR A 181 -15.78 19.66 -6.89
CA THR A 181 -16.71 19.73 -5.75
C THR A 181 -16.17 19.06 -4.47
N VAL A 182 -14.85 19.10 -4.28
CA VAL A 182 -14.18 18.57 -3.10
C VAL A 182 -13.91 19.72 -2.14
N ALA A 183 -14.48 19.66 -0.93
CA ALA A 183 -14.13 20.59 0.12
C ALA A 183 -12.70 20.29 0.63
N PRO A 184 -11.90 21.32 0.98
CA PRO A 184 -10.63 21.09 1.66
C PRO A 184 -10.86 20.30 2.95
N THR A 185 -9.91 19.45 3.31
CA THR A 185 -9.98 18.59 4.49
C THR A 185 -9.63 19.41 5.73
N GLY A 186 -10.54 20.31 6.12
CA GLY A 186 -10.44 21.14 7.32
C GLY A 186 -9.39 22.26 7.27
N THR A 187 -9.54 23.22 8.18
CA THR A 187 -8.49 24.15 8.62
C THR A 187 -8.35 23.93 10.11
N TRP A 188 -7.24 23.32 10.53
CA TRP A 188 -6.97 23.10 11.95
C TRP A 188 -6.43 24.41 12.54
N THR A 189 -6.82 24.84 13.74
CA THR A 189 -6.31 26.11 14.31
C THR A 189 -6.02 26.03 15.80
N GLU A 190 -5.15 26.92 16.31
CA GLU A 190 -4.88 27.07 17.75
C GLU A 190 -6.13 27.36 18.60
N ARG A 191 -7.23 27.87 18.03
CA ARG A 191 -8.47 28.18 18.79
C ARG A 191 -9.34 26.96 19.11
N ASP A 192 -8.88 25.78 18.74
CA ASP A 192 -9.46 24.51 19.15
C ASP A 192 -9.05 24.13 20.60
N ASP A 193 -8.53 25.08 21.40
CA ASP A 193 -8.23 24.97 22.84
C ASP A 193 -9.35 24.35 23.71
N ALA A 194 -10.60 24.41 23.27
CA ALA A 194 -11.72 23.72 23.95
C ALA A 194 -11.62 22.18 23.88
N LEU A 195 -10.87 21.63 22.92
CA LEU A 195 -10.52 20.21 22.84
C LEU A 195 -9.41 19.84 23.83
N PHE A 196 -8.57 20.79 24.25
CA PHE A 196 -7.45 20.52 25.15
C PHE A 196 -7.88 20.43 26.63
N HIS A 197 -8.85 21.22 27.08
CA HIS A 197 -9.44 21.04 28.42
C HIS A 197 -10.29 19.76 28.57
N GLY A 198 -10.62 19.10 27.45
CA GLY A 198 -11.26 17.79 27.44
C GLY A 198 -10.31 16.62 27.74
N LEU A 199 -8.99 16.80 27.63
CA LEU A 199 -7.99 15.72 27.74
C LEU A 199 -7.67 15.28 29.18
N THR A 200 -8.30 15.87 30.20
CA THR A 200 -8.29 15.32 31.57
C THR A 200 -9.52 14.48 31.90
N ALA A 201 -10.50 14.42 30.99
CA ALA A 201 -11.54 13.39 30.99
C ALA A 201 -11.13 12.34 29.96
N GLU A 202 -11.37 11.06 30.25
CA GLU A 202 -11.23 9.98 29.25
C GLU A 202 -11.78 10.46 27.91
N PRO A 203 -10.93 10.60 26.87
CA PRO A 203 -11.32 11.24 25.63
C PRO A 203 -12.44 10.42 25.01
N ASP A 204 -13.57 11.06 24.69
CA ASP A 204 -14.45 10.50 23.67
C ASP A 204 -13.57 10.33 22.43
N ALA A 205 -13.32 9.05 22.12
CA ALA A 205 -12.29 8.62 21.20
C ALA A 205 -12.32 9.44 19.91
N ILE A 206 -11.14 9.86 19.46
CA ILE A 206 -10.95 10.20 18.04
C ILE A 206 -11.27 8.91 17.27
N VAL A 207 -12.53 8.78 16.85
CA VAL A 207 -13.01 7.73 15.97
C VAL A 207 -12.21 7.89 14.69
N GLY A 208 -11.44 6.88 14.31
CA GLY A 208 -10.67 6.94 13.06
C GLY A 208 -11.61 7.26 11.89
N THR A 209 -11.14 7.96 10.87
CA THR A 209 -12.00 8.35 9.73
C THR A 209 -11.73 7.52 8.48
N GLY A 210 -11.01 6.39 8.60
CA GLY A 210 -10.60 5.57 7.45
C GLY A 210 -11.78 5.07 6.60
N PHE A 211 -12.97 4.99 7.22
CA PHE A 211 -14.22 4.60 6.59
C PHE A 211 -15.36 5.61 6.82
N ALA A 212 -15.05 6.85 7.19
CA ALA A 212 -16.07 7.86 7.49
C ALA A 212 -17.04 8.07 6.31
N GLY A 213 -18.33 7.83 6.56
CA GLY A 213 -19.39 7.94 5.54
C GLY A 213 -19.43 6.78 4.53
N GLU A 214 -18.56 5.77 4.67
CA GLU A 214 -18.54 4.59 3.82
C GLU A 214 -19.55 3.53 4.30
N ILE A 215 -20.13 2.80 3.37
CA ILE A 215 -21.01 1.66 3.62
C ILE A 215 -20.33 0.40 3.10
N VAL A 216 -19.72 -0.36 4.00
CA VAL A 216 -18.83 -1.48 3.71
C VAL A 216 -19.56 -2.82 3.72
N CYS A 217 -19.34 -3.63 2.69
CA CYS A 217 -19.78 -5.01 2.64
C CYS A 217 -18.56 -5.95 2.65
N PHE A 218 -18.70 -7.12 3.26
CA PHE A 218 -17.64 -8.13 3.31
C PHE A 218 -18.02 -9.39 2.53
N THR A 219 -17.05 -9.95 1.80
CA THR A 219 -17.17 -11.23 1.09
C THR A 219 -15.89 -12.06 1.13
N GLY A 220 -16.01 -13.38 0.97
CA GLY A 220 -14.87 -14.31 1.10
C GLY A 220 -14.35 -14.43 2.55
N ALA A 221 -13.53 -15.44 2.80
CA ALA A 221 -12.82 -15.63 4.06
C ALA A 221 -11.70 -14.61 4.20
N LEU A 222 -11.72 -13.87 5.31
CA LEU A 222 -10.64 -12.99 5.74
C LEU A 222 -9.55 -13.87 6.39
N LYS A 223 -8.29 -13.70 5.98
CA LYS A 223 -7.09 -14.45 6.39
C LYS A 223 -6.33 -13.78 7.54
N GLN A 224 -6.47 -12.46 7.68
CA GLN A 224 -5.81 -11.63 8.69
C GLN A 224 -6.69 -11.41 9.92
N MET A 225 -8.02 -11.40 9.76
CA MET A 225 -8.94 -11.25 10.90
C MET A 225 -10.28 -11.94 10.70
N VAL A 226 -11.05 -12.07 11.79
CA VAL A 226 -12.42 -12.57 11.74
C VAL A 226 -13.39 -11.48 11.28
N ARG A 227 -14.44 -11.87 10.55
CA ARG A 227 -15.39 -10.93 9.91
C ARG A 227 -16.20 -10.07 10.89
N SER A 228 -16.49 -10.59 12.09
CA SER A 228 -17.12 -9.79 13.14
C SER A 228 -16.23 -8.60 13.52
N ARG A 229 -14.93 -8.85 13.72
CA ARG A 229 -13.96 -7.81 14.04
C ARG A 229 -13.81 -6.79 12.92
N ALA A 230 -13.77 -7.25 11.67
CA ALA A 230 -13.72 -6.35 10.51
C ALA A 230 -14.93 -5.40 10.44
N ARG A 231 -16.12 -5.84 10.85
CA ARG A 231 -17.34 -5.02 10.88
C ARG A 231 -17.31 -3.98 11.99
N GLU A 232 -16.86 -4.37 13.17
CA GLU A 232 -16.64 -3.47 14.30
C GLU A 232 -15.67 -2.37 13.91
N LEU A 233 -14.53 -2.73 13.31
CA LEU A 233 -13.51 -1.79 12.83
C LEU A 233 -14.05 -0.77 11.82
N VAL A 234 -14.96 -1.17 10.94
CA VAL A 234 -15.63 -0.23 10.02
C VAL A 234 -16.44 0.82 10.77
N VAL A 235 -17.18 0.41 11.82
CA VAL A 235 -17.98 1.33 12.65
C VAL A 235 -17.08 2.24 13.48
N GLU A 236 -16.03 1.65 14.09
CA GLU A 236 -14.98 2.35 14.83
C GLU A 236 -14.21 3.35 13.96
N GLN A 237 -14.25 3.19 12.62
CA GLN A 237 -13.61 4.08 11.65
C GLN A 237 -14.61 5.03 10.96
N GLY A 238 -15.77 5.26 11.59
CA GLY A 238 -16.80 6.21 11.13
C GLY A 238 -17.66 5.72 9.96
N GLY A 239 -17.50 4.46 9.56
CA GLY A 239 -18.28 3.82 8.52
C GLY A 239 -19.48 3.05 9.05
N THR A 240 -20.23 2.46 8.14
CA THR A 240 -21.27 1.49 8.46
C THR A 240 -21.04 0.23 7.65
N TRP A 241 -21.56 -0.91 8.10
CA TRP A 241 -21.45 -2.14 7.36
C TRP A 241 -22.82 -2.74 7.06
N GLN A 242 -22.87 -3.57 6.01
CA GLN A 242 -24.07 -4.30 5.63
C GLN A 242 -23.76 -5.70 5.10
N ASP A 243 -24.74 -6.60 5.20
CA ASP A 243 -24.57 -8.00 4.82
C ASP A 243 -24.56 -8.23 3.31
N GLY A 244 -25.24 -7.40 2.53
CA GLY A 244 -25.35 -7.55 1.07
C GLY A 244 -24.73 -6.37 0.33
N VAL A 245 -24.57 -6.49 -0.98
CA VAL A 245 -24.22 -5.35 -1.82
C VAL A 245 -25.51 -4.70 -2.33
N THR A 246 -25.74 -3.44 -2.00
CA THR A 246 -26.92 -2.64 -2.38
C THR A 246 -26.47 -1.41 -3.17
N ARG A 247 -27.42 -0.53 -3.55
CA ARG A 247 -27.12 0.74 -4.23
C ARG A 247 -26.44 1.78 -3.32
N THR A 248 -26.43 1.51 -2.01
CA THR A 248 -25.80 2.38 -1.01
C THR A 248 -24.40 1.89 -0.64
N THR A 249 -24.01 0.67 -1.02
CA THR A 249 -22.65 0.15 -0.76
C THR A 249 -21.61 1.00 -1.45
N THR A 250 -20.65 1.51 -0.70
CA THR A 250 -19.52 2.27 -1.25
C THR A 250 -18.24 1.44 -1.31
N ILE A 251 -18.12 0.40 -0.46
CA ILE A 251 -16.93 -0.48 -0.42
C ILE A 251 -17.34 -1.95 -0.30
N LEU A 252 -16.70 -2.84 -1.07
CA LEU A 252 -16.71 -4.28 -0.89
C LEU A 252 -15.30 -4.77 -0.51
N VAL A 253 -15.14 -5.29 0.70
CA VAL A 253 -13.91 -5.95 1.15
C VAL A 253 -13.98 -7.43 0.85
N THR A 254 -12.91 -7.97 0.27
CA THR A 254 -12.83 -9.35 -0.18
C THR A 254 -11.55 -10.05 0.29
N GLY A 255 -11.70 -11.06 1.15
CA GLY A 255 -10.56 -11.80 1.73
C GLY A 255 -10.05 -12.98 0.90
N ASP A 256 -10.91 -13.51 0.04
CA ASP A 256 -10.54 -14.53 -0.95
C ASP A 256 -10.19 -13.90 -2.32
N PHE A 257 -9.85 -12.61 -2.34
CA PHE A 257 -9.42 -11.93 -3.55
C PHE A 257 -7.98 -12.37 -3.89
N ASP A 258 -7.85 -13.18 -4.93
CA ASP A 258 -6.58 -13.48 -5.59
C ASP A 258 -6.71 -12.94 -7.01
N ASP A 259 -5.94 -11.92 -7.39
CA ASP A 259 -5.93 -11.31 -8.74
C ASP A 259 -5.76 -12.36 -9.86
N ARG A 260 -5.24 -13.55 -9.52
CA ARG A 260 -5.04 -14.69 -10.43
C ARG A 260 -6.33 -15.46 -10.75
N THR A 261 -7.41 -15.22 -10.02
CA THR A 261 -8.74 -15.83 -10.24
C THR A 261 -9.60 -15.06 -11.22
N PHE A 262 -9.11 -13.92 -11.73
CA PHE A 262 -9.72 -13.22 -12.86
C PHE A 262 -9.45 -14.00 -14.17
N ARG A 263 -10.33 -14.93 -14.50
CA ARG A 263 -10.44 -15.56 -15.83
C ARG A 263 -11.91 -15.53 -16.28
N PRO A 264 -12.18 -15.37 -17.58
CA PRO A 264 -13.54 -15.54 -18.10
C PRO A 264 -14.11 -16.90 -17.66
N GLY A 265 -15.21 -16.89 -16.89
CA GLY A 265 -15.84 -18.09 -16.32
C GLY A 265 -15.51 -18.42 -14.85
N ALA A 266 -14.76 -17.57 -14.13
CA ALA A 266 -14.52 -17.74 -12.70
C ALA A 266 -15.81 -17.59 -11.87
N ALA A 267 -15.98 -18.46 -10.87
CA ALA A 267 -17.12 -18.41 -9.96
C ALA A 267 -16.93 -17.26 -8.97
N PHE A 268 -17.61 -16.14 -9.21
CA PHE A 268 -17.69 -15.05 -8.25
C PHE A 268 -18.54 -15.46 -7.05
N THR A 269 -18.22 -14.92 -5.88
CA THR A 269 -19.24 -14.86 -4.82
C THR A 269 -20.41 -14.02 -5.35
N SER A 270 -21.62 -14.35 -4.94
CA SER A 270 -22.82 -13.60 -5.35
C SER A 270 -22.73 -12.10 -5.02
N LYS A 271 -21.97 -11.74 -3.99
CA LYS A 271 -21.68 -10.35 -3.59
C LYS A 271 -20.66 -9.69 -4.50
N LEU A 272 -19.57 -10.38 -4.88
CA LEU A 272 -18.57 -9.84 -5.79
C LEU A 272 -19.13 -9.64 -7.21
N ALA A 273 -19.89 -10.61 -7.73
CA ALA A 273 -20.61 -10.44 -9.01
C ALA A 273 -21.58 -9.25 -8.97
N ARG A 274 -22.30 -9.07 -7.85
CA ARG A 274 -23.23 -7.95 -7.68
C ARG A 274 -22.53 -6.61 -7.52
N ALA A 275 -21.34 -6.57 -6.94
CA ALA A 275 -20.49 -5.39 -6.91
C ALA A 275 -20.02 -5.00 -8.31
N PHE A 276 -19.49 -5.94 -9.09
CA PHE A 276 -19.12 -5.68 -10.49
C PHE A 276 -20.29 -5.16 -11.33
N LEU A 277 -21.46 -5.80 -11.24
CA LEU A 277 -22.66 -5.37 -11.94
C LEU A 277 -23.11 -3.95 -11.53
N GLN A 278 -22.88 -3.56 -10.28
CA GLN A 278 -23.21 -2.22 -9.80
C GLN A 278 -22.19 -1.17 -10.22
N VAL A 279 -20.90 -1.51 -10.28
CA VAL A 279 -19.85 -0.68 -10.88
C VAL A 279 -20.13 -0.46 -12.37
N GLU A 280 -20.47 -1.51 -13.13
CA GLU A 280 -20.87 -1.41 -14.55
C GLU A 280 -22.10 -0.52 -14.76
N ARG A 281 -22.98 -0.43 -13.76
CA ARG A 281 -24.17 0.46 -13.76
C ARG A 281 -23.85 1.88 -13.28
N GLY A 282 -22.58 2.22 -13.10
CA GLY A 282 -22.11 3.55 -12.72
C GLY A 282 -22.18 3.85 -11.23
N GLN A 283 -22.31 2.84 -10.36
CA GLN A 283 -22.20 3.06 -8.92
C GLN A 283 -20.73 3.26 -8.53
N ALA A 284 -20.46 4.30 -7.75
CA ALA A 284 -19.17 4.49 -7.08
C ALA A 284 -19.01 3.46 -5.95
N LEU A 285 -18.57 2.25 -6.30
CA LEU A 285 -18.31 1.13 -5.39
C LEU A 285 -16.86 0.67 -5.57
N GLU A 286 -16.08 0.75 -4.50
CA GLU A 286 -14.67 0.32 -4.46
C GLU A 286 -14.56 -1.14 -4.00
N ILE A 287 -13.63 -1.92 -4.58
CA ILE A 287 -13.36 -3.30 -4.15
C ILE A 287 -11.97 -3.35 -3.52
N LEU A 288 -11.91 -3.72 -2.23
CA LEU A 288 -10.66 -3.81 -1.47
C LEU A 288 -10.29 -5.26 -1.21
N THR A 289 -9.01 -5.59 -1.38
CA THR A 289 -8.44 -6.82 -0.80
C THR A 289 -8.41 -6.70 0.72
N GLU A 290 -8.24 -7.83 1.41
CA GLU A 290 -8.03 -7.77 2.85
C GLU A 290 -6.76 -7.00 3.24
N ASP A 291 -5.67 -7.11 2.47
CA ASP A 291 -4.45 -6.33 2.72
C ASP A 291 -4.72 -4.83 2.59
N ALA A 292 -5.39 -4.39 1.51
CA ALA A 292 -5.75 -2.98 1.32
C ALA A 292 -6.76 -2.48 2.37
N PHE A 293 -7.65 -3.36 2.84
CA PHE A 293 -8.53 -3.09 3.96
C PHE A 293 -7.73 -2.90 5.25
N VAL A 294 -6.74 -3.76 5.52
CA VAL A 294 -5.84 -3.65 6.68
C VAL A 294 -4.99 -2.40 6.62
N THR A 295 -4.31 -2.11 5.50
CA THR A 295 -3.53 -0.86 5.33
C THR A 295 -4.38 0.37 5.58
N ARG A 296 -5.65 0.37 5.14
CA ARG A 296 -6.59 1.46 5.40
C ARG A 296 -7.08 1.54 6.85
N MET A 297 -7.02 0.42 7.59
CA MET A 297 -7.30 0.34 9.03
C MET A 297 -6.07 0.52 9.92
N SER A 298 -4.84 0.43 9.40
CA SER A 298 -3.59 0.51 10.17
C SER A 298 -3.29 1.90 10.77
N ILE A 299 -4.29 2.78 10.83
CA ILE A 299 -4.44 3.74 11.93
C ILE A 299 -5.17 3.01 13.07
N GLY A 300 -4.40 2.50 14.05
CA GLY A 300 -4.91 2.01 15.33
C GLY A 300 -4.92 0.48 15.49
N GLU A 301 -3.76 -0.10 15.83
CA GLU A 301 -3.51 -1.55 15.91
C GLU A 301 -3.18 -2.04 17.35
N GLU A 302 -3.39 -1.22 18.40
CA GLU A 302 -2.78 -1.43 19.72
C GLU A 302 -3.37 -2.55 20.59
N GLU A 303 -4.66 -2.87 20.46
CA GLU A 303 -5.27 -3.89 21.32
C GLU A 303 -5.12 -5.33 20.81
N LEU A 304 -4.80 -5.54 19.53
CA LEU A 304 -4.85 -6.88 18.93
C LEU A 304 -3.51 -7.64 19.01
N ARG A 305 -2.37 -6.94 18.97
CA ARG A 305 -1.06 -7.62 18.96
C ARG A 305 -0.62 -8.17 20.31
N ALA A 306 -1.17 -7.67 21.42
CA ALA A 306 -0.94 -8.26 22.74
C ALA A 306 -1.42 -9.73 22.84
N LYS A 307 -2.26 -10.21 21.91
CA LYS A 307 -2.84 -11.57 21.96
C LYS A 307 -2.24 -12.58 20.98
N ILE A 308 -1.33 -12.20 20.06
CA ILE A 308 -1.01 -13.02 18.88
C ILE A 308 0.47 -13.46 18.77
N SER A 309 1.39 -13.08 19.67
CA SER A 309 2.81 -13.47 19.59
C SER A 309 3.11 -14.96 19.88
N ALA A 310 2.77 -15.85 18.94
CA ALA A 310 3.29 -17.22 18.87
C ALA A 310 3.49 -17.72 17.41
N GLY A 311 4.72 -17.58 16.87
CA GLY A 311 5.31 -18.46 15.82
C GLY A 311 5.59 -17.89 14.41
N GLY A 312 6.80 -18.10 13.84
CA GLY A 312 7.26 -17.63 12.50
C GLY A 312 8.11 -18.63 11.66
N GLY A 313 8.72 -18.20 10.51
CA GLY A 313 9.92 -18.86 9.87
C GLY A 313 10.05 -19.11 8.32
N ARG A 314 11.11 -18.50 7.68
CA ARG A 314 12.05 -18.76 6.51
C ARG A 314 11.69 -19.35 5.08
N SER A 315 12.58 -19.07 4.09
CA SER A 315 12.50 -19.11 2.58
C SER A 315 12.58 -20.49 1.86
N LYS A 316 12.04 -20.61 0.62
CA LYS A 316 11.56 -21.85 -0.06
C LYS A 316 12.22 -22.25 -1.42
N VAL A 317 13.40 -21.75 -1.82
CA VAL A 317 13.99 -22.07 -3.15
C VAL A 317 14.91 -23.31 -3.09
N PRO A 318 14.77 -24.32 -3.98
CA PRO A 318 15.64 -25.50 -4.02
C PRO A 318 17.07 -25.22 -4.53
N GLU A 319 18.07 -25.90 -3.95
CA GLU A 319 19.50 -25.70 -4.24
C GLU A 319 19.91 -25.98 -5.70
N TRP A 320 19.33 -27.02 -6.32
CA TRP A 320 19.68 -27.40 -7.70
C TRP A 320 19.40 -26.29 -8.73
N VAL A 321 18.46 -25.38 -8.43
CA VAL A 321 18.13 -24.23 -9.28
C VAL A 321 19.32 -23.27 -9.39
N ILE A 322 20.12 -23.17 -8.32
CA ILE A 322 21.31 -22.34 -8.26
C ILE A 322 22.45 -23.07 -8.99
N THR A 323 22.67 -24.35 -8.67
CA THR A 323 23.76 -25.14 -9.25
C THR A 323 23.67 -25.29 -10.76
N GLN A 324 22.47 -25.57 -11.31
CA GLN A 324 22.28 -25.75 -12.75
C GLN A 324 22.45 -24.45 -13.54
N ALA A 325 22.04 -23.32 -12.97
CA ALA A 325 22.23 -22.01 -13.59
C ALA A 325 23.70 -21.62 -13.64
N ALA A 326 24.48 -21.97 -12.60
CA ALA A 326 25.92 -21.74 -12.56
C ALA A 326 26.72 -22.66 -13.50
N SER A 327 26.22 -23.87 -13.79
CA SER A 327 26.89 -24.86 -14.64
C SER A 327 26.50 -24.83 -16.12
N GLY A 328 25.49 -24.05 -16.51
CA GLY A 328 24.96 -24.07 -17.87
C GLY A 328 26.03 -23.65 -18.89
N GLU A 329 26.39 -24.53 -19.83
CA GLU A 329 27.21 -24.18 -20.99
C GLU A 329 26.58 -22.99 -21.73
N SER A 330 27.41 -22.10 -22.28
CA SER A 330 26.99 -20.86 -22.94
C SER A 330 26.17 -21.16 -24.19
N SER A 331 24.89 -21.43 -24.01
CA SER A 331 23.90 -21.34 -25.07
C SER A 331 23.64 -19.85 -25.29
N ASP A 332 23.90 -19.36 -26.51
CA ASP A 332 23.56 -17.98 -26.92
C ASP A 332 22.04 -17.73 -26.90
N ASP A 333 21.21 -18.78 -26.70
CA ASP A 333 19.76 -18.69 -26.58
C ASP A 333 19.30 -18.72 -25.11
N PHE A 334 18.84 -17.56 -24.63
CA PHE A 334 18.29 -17.37 -23.28
C PHE A 334 17.21 -18.39 -22.93
N TRP A 335 16.33 -18.75 -23.85
CA TRP A 335 15.19 -19.61 -23.53
C TRP A 335 15.60 -21.06 -23.31
N THR A 336 16.61 -21.53 -24.03
CA THR A 336 17.23 -22.84 -23.83
C THR A 336 17.94 -22.90 -22.48
N TRP A 337 18.77 -21.91 -22.16
CA TRP A 337 19.43 -21.80 -20.85
C TRP A 337 18.42 -21.73 -19.69
N TYR A 338 17.41 -20.86 -19.80
CA TYR A 338 16.42 -20.62 -18.76
C TYR A 338 15.51 -21.82 -18.48
N ARG A 339 15.19 -22.62 -19.51
CA ARG A 339 14.47 -23.89 -19.31
C ARG A 339 15.35 -24.89 -18.55
N ALA A 340 16.61 -25.06 -18.97
CA ALA A 340 17.52 -26.00 -18.34
C ALA A 340 17.79 -25.65 -16.86
N ALA A 341 18.01 -24.38 -16.53
CA ALA A 341 18.27 -23.92 -15.17
C ALA A 341 17.13 -24.26 -14.18
N LEU A 342 15.89 -24.28 -14.67
CA LEU A 342 14.70 -24.54 -13.87
C LEU A 342 14.18 -25.98 -13.99
N ALA A 343 14.73 -26.80 -14.88
CA ALA A 343 14.31 -28.18 -15.04
C ALA A 343 14.75 -29.00 -13.83
N HIS A 344 13.86 -29.85 -13.31
CA HIS A 344 14.21 -30.74 -12.22
C HIS A 344 15.19 -31.82 -12.72
N PRO A 345 16.25 -32.16 -11.97
CA PRO A 345 17.33 -33.03 -12.45
C PRO A 345 16.89 -34.47 -12.75
N THR A 346 15.76 -34.92 -12.20
CA THR A 346 15.21 -36.26 -12.45
C THR A 346 14.30 -36.34 -13.68
N GLY A 347 14.18 -35.25 -14.44
CA GLY A 347 13.27 -35.13 -15.58
C GLY A 347 11.82 -34.85 -15.17
N PRO A 348 10.86 -34.85 -16.10
CA PRO A 348 9.49 -34.44 -15.80
C PRO A 348 8.76 -35.37 -14.83
N ALA A 349 8.11 -34.80 -13.81
CA ALA A 349 7.22 -35.50 -12.88
C ALA A 349 6.18 -36.35 -13.64
N ARG A 350 5.87 -37.56 -13.19
CA ARG A 350 4.95 -38.51 -13.85
C ARG A 350 3.58 -38.59 -13.15
N GLY A 351 3.44 -37.96 -12.00
CA GLY A 351 2.23 -37.92 -11.17
C GLY A 351 2.57 -38.26 -9.72
N ASP A 352 2.00 -37.50 -8.78
CA ASP A 352 2.11 -37.71 -7.32
C ASP A 352 3.49 -37.48 -6.70
N GLU A 353 4.47 -37.00 -7.46
CA GLU A 353 5.71 -36.48 -6.89
C GLU A 353 5.50 -35.13 -6.18
N PRO A 354 6.27 -34.80 -5.11
CA PRO A 354 6.05 -33.59 -4.33
C PRO A 354 6.51 -32.33 -5.06
N CYS A 355 5.68 -31.29 -5.02
CA CYS A 355 5.98 -29.98 -5.55
C CYS A 355 7.14 -29.35 -4.78
N VAL A 356 8.19 -28.95 -5.49
CA VAL A 356 9.41 -28.38 -4.91
C VAL A 356 9.19 -27.06 -4.15
N TRP A 357 8.02 -26.43 -4.31
CA TRP A 357 7.70 -25.17 -3.64
C TRP A 357 6.74 -25.31 -2.45
N CYS A 358 5.72 -26.14 -2.57
CA CYS A 358 4.64 -26.23 -1.57
C CYS A 358 4.46 -27.63 -0.96
N GLY A 359 5.19 -28.63 -1.43
CA GLY A 359 5.11 -30.01 -0.96
C GLY A 359 3.91 -30.82 -1.48
N SER A 360 2.93 -30.19 -2.14
CA SER A 360 1.74 -30.86 -2.67
C SER A 360 2.05 -31.72 -3.91
N SER A 361 1.23 -32.75 -4.20
CA SER A 361 1.40 -33.61 -5.38
C SER A 361 1.40 -32.83 -6.71
N VAL A 362 2.33 -33.16 -7.61
CA VAL A 362 2.37 -32.68 -8.99
C VAL A 362 1.44 -33.54 -9.85
N PRO A 363 0.37 -32.98 -10.44
CA PRO A 363 -0.58 -33.78 -11.20
C PRO A 363 0.05 -34.40 -12.46
N ALA A 364 -0.26 -35.67 -12.75
CA ALA A 364 0.18 -36.35 -13.97
C ALA A 364 -0.25 -35.61 -15.27
N LYS A 365 -1.37 -34.87 -15.21
CA LYS A 365 -1.92 -34.04 -16.30
C LYS A 365 -1.45 -32.59 -16.29
N ALA A 366 -0.54 -32.20 -15.39
CA ALA A 366 -0.03 -30.83 -15.35
C ALA A 366 0.67 -30.47 -16.67
N HIS A 367 0.65 -29.18 -17.01
CA HIS A 367 1.34 -28.67 -18.19
C HIS A 367 2.79 -29.15 -18.20
N TRP A 368 3.31 -29.55 -19.37
CA TRP A 368 4.60 -30.24 -19.47
C TRP A 368 5.75 -29.44 -18.85
N VAL A 369 5.76 -28.10 -18.94
CA VAL A 369 6.73 -27.22 -18.26
C VAL A 369 6.66 -27.34 -16.73
N HIS A 370 5.46 -27.51 -16.16
CA HIS A 370 5.31 -27.65 -14.71
C HIS A 370 5.80 -29.01 -14.24
N ARG A 371 5.53 -30.05 -15.03
CA ARG A 371 6.06 -31.39 -14.78
C ARG A 371 7.57 -31.40 -14.87
N GLU A 372 8.14 -30.75 -15.88
CA GLU A 372 9.59 -30.59 -16.05
C GLU A 372 10.25 -29.93 -14.83
N ARG A 373 9.56 -29.01 -14.17
CA ARG A 373 10.07 -28.25 -13.01
C ARG A 373 9.63 -28.80 -11.65
N HIS A 374 8.90 -29.90 -11.63
CA HIS A 374 8.29 -30.50 -10.42
C HIS A 374 7.48 -29.49 -9.60
N VAL A 375 6.64 -28.71 -10.27
CA VAL A 375 5.71 -27.76 -9.64
C VAL A 375 4.26 -28.16 -9.91
N CYS A 376 3.40 -28.09 -8.91
CA CYS A 376 2.03 -28.59 -9.03
C CYS A 376 1.13 -27.73 -9.93
N GLY A 377 1.57 -26.53 -10.32
CA GLY A 377 0.81 -25.63 -11.19
C GLY A 377 1.49 -24.29 -11.42
N VAL A 378 0.78 -23.42 -12.15
CA VAL A 378 1.28 -22.09 -12.56
C VAL A 378 1.74 -21.26 -11.36
N HIS A 379 1.03 -21.34 -10.23
CA HIS A 379 1.38 -20.58 -9.02
C HIS A 379 2.76 -20.92 -8.47
N CYS A 380 3.03 -22.21 -8.27
CA CYS A 380 4.32 -22.69 -7.80
C CYS A 380 5.42 -22.50 -8.86
N ASN A 381 5.08 -22.59 -10.15
CA ASN A 381 6.00 -22.26 -11.24
C ASN A 381 6.45 -20.79 -11.22
N GLU A 382 5.54 -19.83 -11.03
CA GLU A 382 5.88 -18.42 -10.92
C GLU A 382 6.70 -18.10 -9.66
N ARG A 383 6.41 -18.79 -8.55
CA ARG A 383 7.18 -18.63 -7.32
C ARG A 383 8.60 -19.21 -7.47
N LEU A 384 8.73 -20.38 -8.09
CA LEU A 384 10.03 -20.96 -8.44
C LEU A 384 10.83 -20.01 -9.33
N LYS A 385 10.23 -19.47 -10.41
CA LYS A 385 10.89 -18.50 -11.30
C LYS A 385 11.37 -17.24 -10.60
N ARG A 386 10.53 -16.64 -9.74
CA ARG A 386 10.91 -15.42 -8.99
C ARG A 386 11.95 -15.70 -7.91
N GLY A 387 11.82 -16.84 -7.22
CA GLY A 387 12.81 -17.30 -6.25
C GLY A 387 14.17 -17.58 -6.90
N ALA A 388 14.17 -18.23 -8.06
CA ALA A 388 15.35 -18.52 -8.87
C ALA A 388 16.06 -17.24 -9.31
N ARG A 389 15.33 -16.26 -9.87
CA ARG A 389 15.90 -14.99 -10.31
C ARG A 389 16.62 -14.24 -9.18
N ARG A 390 15.98 -14.14 -8.01
CA ARG A 390 16.61 -13.54 -6.82
C ARG A 390 17.81 -14.32 -6.31
N ALA A 391 17.78 -15.65 -6.42
CA ALA A 391 18.91 -16.47 -6.03
C ALA A 391 20.08 -16.28 -6.99
N TRP A 392 19.86 -16.30 -8.31
CA TRP A 392 20.93 -16.09 -9.31
C TRP A 392 21.58 -14.72 -9.21
N GLU A 393 20.79 -13.67 -9.00
CA GLU A 393 21.30 -12.32 -8.76
C GLU A 393 22.16 -12.25 -7.49
N ARG A 394 21.70 -12.88 -6.40
CA ARG A 394 22.45 -12.94 -5.13
C ARG A 394 23.75 -13.72 -5.26
N GLU A 395 23.76 -14.83 -6.00
CA GLU A 395 24.95 -15.68 -6.19
C GLU A 395 25.84 -15.21 -7.36
N GLY A 396 25.52 -14.08 -8.02
CA GLY A 396 26.32 -13.51 -9.10
C GLY A 396 26.38 -14.37 -10.37
N ILE A 397 25.35 -15.16 -10.65
CA ILE A 397 25.31 -16.07 -11.80
C ILE A 397 25.03 -15.26 -13.08
N ALA A 398 25.88 -15.44 -14.11
CA ALA A 398 25.73 -14.77 -15.40
C ALA A 398 24.51 -15.33 -16.18
N VAL A 399 23.48 -14.51 -16.35
CA VAL A 399 22.25 -14.86 -17.08
C VAL A 399 22.34 -14.32 -18.52
N PRO A 400 22.13 -15.15 -19.56
CA PRO A 400 22.09 -14.68 -20.96
C PRO A 400 21.02 -13.60 -21.17
N VAL A 401 21.24 -12.70 -22.14
CA VAL A 401 20.27 -11.63 -22.44
C VAL A 401 19.07 -12.21 -23.17
N ALA A 402 17.86 -11.96 -22.65
CA ALA A 402 16.63 -12.35 -23.32
C ALA A 402 16.42 -11.52 -24.60
N PRO A 403 16.03 -12.15 -25.73
CA PRO A 403 15.73 -11.39 -26.95
C PRO A 403 14.55 -10.43 -26.72
N PRO A 404 14.53 -9.26 -27.39
CA PRO A 404 13.45 -8.29 -27.28
C PRO A 404 12.11 -8.92 -27.71
N VAL A 405 11.04 -8.61 -26.98
CA VAL A 405 9.69 -9.12 -27.28
C VAL A 405 9.06 -8.22 -28.33
N GLU A 406 9.02 -8.67 -29.58
CA GLU A 406 8.29 -7.98 -30.65
C GLU A 406 6.80 -8.32 -30.54
N TRP A 407 5.97 -7.31 -30.30
CA TRP A 407 4.51 -7.42 -30.30
C TRP A 407 4.00 -7.02 -31.68
N SER A 408 3.57 -8.00 -32.48
CA SER A 408 2.93 -7.83 -33.80
C SER A 408 1.43 -7.65 -33.70
#